data_AF-V9L1U6-F1
#
_entry.id   AF-V9L1U6-F1
#
_cell.length_a   1.000
_cell.length_b   1.000
_cell.length_c   1.000
_cell.angle_alpha   90.00
_cell.angle_beta   90.00
_cell.angle_gamma   90.00
#
_symmetry.space_group_name_H-M   'P 1'
#
loop_
_entity.id
_entity.type
_entity.pdbx_description
1 polymer ?
#
loop_
_entity_poly.entity_id
_entity_poly.type
_entity_poly.pdbx_seq_one_letter_code
_entity_poly.pdbx_strand_id
1 'polypeptide(L)'
;RLNWVANAVNGSLSSAAGEQFNQLKPELWQAIDDEICLSECEIFSYNPDLDSDPYGEEGNLWSFNYFFYNQRLKRIVFFTCRSVSAFVVPGDSGLGNELDMELEHEGSVVEEEENLDETRYEAVCA
;
A
#
# COMPACT_ATOMS: atom_id res chain seq x y z
N ARG A 1 4.68 6.47 21.85
CA ARG A 1 4.47 6.97 20.46
C ARG A 1 4.55 5.82 19.47
N LEU A 2 5.63 5.01 19.49
CA LEU A 2 5.76 3.80 18.67
C LEU A 2 4.52 2.90 18.68
N ASN A 3 4.00 2.54 19.86
CA ASN A 3 2.80 1.68 19.95
C ASN A 3 1.58 2.23 19.20
N TRP A 4 1.38 3.55 19.19
CA TRP A 4 0.25 4.15 18.48
C TRP A 4 0.44 4.06 16.96
N VAL A 5 1.64 4.38 16.48
CA VAL A 5 2.00 4.27 15.05
C VAL A 5 1.93 2.82 14.59
N ALA A 6 2.49 1.90 15.37
CA ALA A 6 2.44 0.48 15.08
C ALA A 6 1.00 -0.04 15.02
N ASN A 7 0.13 0.37 15.94
CA ASN A 7 -1.28 0.00 15.90
C ASN A 7 -2.01 0.60 14.70
N ALA A 8 -1.73 1.85 14.33
CA ALA A 8 -2.31 2.48 13.14
C ALA A 8 -1.89 1.73 11.85
N VAL A 9 -0.58 1.49 11.68
CA VAL A 9 -0.03 0.71 10.56
C VAL A 9 -0.63 -0.70 10.52
N ASN A 10 -0.68 -1.39 11.66
CA ASN A 10 -1.26 -2.72 11.75
C ASN A 10 -2.74 -2.73 11.36
N GLY A 11 -3.53 -1.73 11.80
CA GLY A 11 -4.93 -1.61 11.44
C GLY A 11 -5.13 -1.43 9.93
N SER A 12 -4.35 -0.53 9.32
CA SER A 12 -4.38 -0.30 7.87
C SER A 12 -3.99 -1.54 7.08
N LEU A 13 -2.87 -2.19 7.42
CA LEU A 13 -2.38 -3.36 6.71
C LEU A 13 -3.27 -4.59 6.92
N SER A 14 -3.80 -4.81 8.12
CA SER A 14 -4.81 -5.86 8.36
C SER A 14 -6.06 -5.66 7.52
N SER A 15 -6.49 -4.40 7.30
CA SER A 15 -7.65 -4.10 6.46
C SER A 15 -7.43 -4.42 4.98
N ALA A 16 -6.19 -4.40 4.49
CA ALA A 16 -5.88 -4.66 3.08
C ALA A 16 -5.41 -6.09 2.81
N ALA A 17 -4.59 -6.67 3.69
CA ALA A 17 -3.96 -7.98 3.50
C ALA A 17 -4.58 -9.11 4.35
N GLY A 18 -5.57 -8.80 5.20
CA GLY A 18 -6.32 -9.80 5.96
C GLY A 18 -5.44 -10.70 6.83
N GLU A 19 -5.69 -12.00 6.79
CA GLU A 19 -4.99 -13.00 7.63
C GLU A 19 -3.51 -13.17 7.27
N GLN A 20 -3.12 -12.93 6.02
CA GLN A 20 -1.72 -13.02 5.60
C GLN A 20 -0.84 -12.05 6.39
N PHE A 21 -1.38 -10.88 6.73
CA PHE A 21 -0.66 -9.90 7.53
C PHE A 21 -0.30 -10.43 8.92
N ASN A 22 -1.06 -11.35 9.51
CA ASN A 22 -0.74 -11.88 10.83
C ASN A 22 0.59 -12.64 10.84
N GLN A 23 0.95 -13.28 9.72
CA GLN A 23 2.22 -13.99 9.56
C GLN A 23 3.36 -13.03 9.25
N LEU A 24 3.12 -12.03 8.39
CA LEU A 24 4.11 -11.03 8.00
C LEU A 24 4.44 -10.01 9.11
N LYS A 25 3.44 -9.65 9.91
CA LYS A 25 3.54 -8.61 10.95
C LYS A 25 4.77 -8.74 11.86
N PRO A 26 5.06 -9.90 12.50
CA PRO A 26 6.25 -10.01 13.36
C PRO A 26 7.55 -9.80 12.58
N GLU A 27 7.66 -10.36 11.38
CA GLU A 27 8.86 -10.25 10.54
C GLU A 27 9.08 -8.81 10.07
N LEU A 28 8.00 -8.11 9.67
CA LEU A 28 8.04 -6.71 9.28
C LEU A 28 8.57 -5.82 10.41
N TRP A 29 8.01 -5.93 11.62
CA TRP A 29 8.43 -5.10 12.74
C TRP A 29 9.83 -5.45 13.23
N GLN A 30 10.21 -6.73 13.18
CA GLN A 30 11.57 -7.16 13.53
C GLN A 30 12.60 -6.59 12.54
N ALA A 31 12.33 -6.69 11.23
CA ALA A 31 13.24 -6.17 10.21
C ALA A 31 13.45 -4.65 10.34
N ILE A 32 12.38 -3.90 10.64
CA ILE A 32 12.50 -2.46 10.89
C ILE A 32 13.32 -2.21 12.16
N ASP A 33 13.04 -2.92 13.26
CA ASP A 33 13.77 -2.73 14.53
C ASP A 33 15.25 -3.06 14.40
N ASP A 34 15.61 -4.14 13.70
CA ASP A 34 16.99 -4.54 13.47
C ASP A 34 17.77 -3.47 12.68
N GLU A 35 17.12 -2.80 11.74
CA GLU A 35 17.76 -1.78 10.90
C GLU A 35 17.83 -0.38 11.53
N ILE A 36 16.92 -0.02 12.43
CA ILE A 36 16.84 1.37 12.92
C ILE A 36 16.77 1.52 14.44
N CYS A 37 16.64 0.42 15.18
CA CYS A 37 16.38 0.40 16.62
C CYS A 37 15.20 1.32 16.97
N LEU A 38 13.98 0.82 16.79
CA LEU A 38 12.74 1.59 16.93
C LEU A 38 12.58 2.23 18.32
N SER A 39 13.16 1.63 19.35
CA SER A 39 13.16 2.17 20.71
C SER A 39 13.89 3.50 20.87
N GLU A 40 14.82 3.81 19.97
CA GLU A 40 15.61 5.06 19.95
C GLU A 40 15.18 6.03 18.84
N CYS A 41 14.09 5.74 18.15
CA CYS A 41 13.62 6.54 17.03
C CYS A 41 12.67 7.66 17.46
N GLU A 42 12.86 8.82 16.83
CA GLU A 42 11.79 9.82 16.71
C GLU A 42 10.93 9.49 15.49
N ILE A 43 9.62 9.63 15.65
CA ILE A 43 8.66 9.25 14.61
C ILE A 43 7.93 10.49 14.13
N PHE A 44 7.95 10.70 12.82
CA PHE A 44 7.25 11.77 12.12
C PHE A 44 6.24 11.18 11.14
N SER A 45 5.16 11.91 10.88
CA SER A 45 4.18 11.56 9.85
C SER A 45 4.08 12.69 8.85
N TYR A 46 4.01 12.34 7.57
CA TYR A 46 3.69 13.29 6.51
C TYR A 46 2.23 13.09 6.06
N ASN A 47 1.41 14.09 6.37
CA ASN A 47 -0.01 14.12 6.05
C ASN A 47 -0.25 15.38 5.21
N PRO A 48 -0.08 15.28 3.87
CA PRO A 48 -0.32 16.42 2.98
C PRO A 48 -1.79 16.82 2.96
N ASP A 49 -2.04 18.09 2.64
CA ASP A 49 -3.36 18.56 2.25
C ASP A 49 -3.71 18.02 0.85
N LEU A 50 -5.00 17.88 0.53
CA LEU A 50 -5.47 17.26 -0.72
C LEU A 50 -4.84 17.87 -1.99
N ASP A 51 -4.66 19.18 -2.03
CA ASP A 51 -4.10 19.89 -3.19
C ASP A 51 -2.59 19.68 -3.37
N SER A 52 -1.91 19.17 -2.34
CA SER A 52 -0.46 18.96 -2.29
C SER A 52 -0.08 17.49 -2.15
N ASP A 53 -1.06 16.58 -2.04
CA ASP A 53 -0.81 15.15 -1.91
C ASP A 53 -0.45 14.56 -3.29
N PRO A 54 0.76 14.02 -3.50
CA PRO A 54 1.09 13.29 -4.73
C PRO A 54 0.20 12.05 -4.94
N TYR A 55 -0.50 11.59 -3.89
CA TYR A 55 -1.51 10.54 -3.95
C TYR A 55 -2.95 11.07 -3.87
N GLY A 56 -3.17 12.36 -4.14
CA GLY A 56 -4.49 13.01 -4.15
C GLY A 56 -5.41 12.57 -5.31
N GLU A 57 -4.98 11.58 -6.09
CA GLU A 57 -5.80 10.95 -7.13
C GLU A 57 -7.05 10.27 -6.54
N GLU A 58 -8.10 10.20 -7.35
CA GLU A 58 -9.34 9.52 -6.97
C GLU A 58 -9.09 8.03 -6.73
N GLY A 59 -9.70 7.47 -5.67
CA GLY A 59 -9.65 6.05 -5.36
C GLY A 59 -8.70 5.64 -4.23
N ASN A 60 -7.95 6.56 -3.63
CA ASN A 60 -7.17 6.26 -2.43
C ASN A 60 -8.08 6.08 -1.21
N LEU A 61 -8.07 4.89 -0.59
CA LEU A 61 -8.89 4.57 0.59
C LEU A 61 -8.20 5.04 1.88
N TRP A 62 -6.90 4.79 1.97
CA TRP A 62 -6.05 5.26 3.05
C TRP A 62 -4.60 5.27 2.58
N SER A 63 -3.82 6.16 3.17
CA SER A 63 -2.37 6.19 3.03
C SER A 63 -1.74 6.55 4.38
N PHE A 64 -0.51 6.09 4.60
CA PHE A 64 0.32 6.58 5.69
C PHE A 64 1.74 6.79 5.20
N ASN A 65 2.41 7.79 5.77
CA ASN A 65 3.79 8.14 5.44
C ASN A 65 4.54 8.40 6.74
N TYR A 66 5.25 7.40 7.25
CA TYR A 66 5.99 7.50 8.51
C TYR A 66 7.49 7.57 8.27
N PHE A 67 8.17 8.44 9.02
CA PHE A 67 9.62 8.52 9.08
C PHE A 67 10.07 8.11 10.48
N PHE A 68 10.88 7.05 10.57
CA PHE A 68 11.57 6.65 11.79
C PHE A 68 13.00 7.18 11.71
N TYR A 69 13.30 8.21 12.48
CA TYR A 69 14.61 8.83 12.48
C TYR A 69 15.38 8.45 13.74
N ASN A 70 16.52 7.78 13.56
CA ASN A 70 17.47 7.52 14.62
C ASN A 70 18.64 8.51 14.51
N GLN A 71 18.68 9.50 15.43
CA GLN A 71 19.72 10.52 15.46
C GLN A 71 21.13 9.94 15.69
N ARG A 72 21.23 8.87 16.48
CA ARG A 72 22.50 8.22 16.83
C ARG A 72 23.11 7.50 15.63
N LEU A 73 22.27 6.79 14.86
CA LEU A 73 22.68 6.12 13.63
C LEU A 73 22.77 7.07 12.42
N LYS A 74 22.20 8.28 12.52
CA LYS A 74 22.02 9.24 11.40
C LYS A 74 21.29 8.59 10.22
N ARG A 75 20.28 7.78 10.53
CA ARG A 75 19.55 6.96 9.57
C ARG A 75 18.06 7.24 9.66
N ILE A 76 17.37 7.19 8.53
CA ILE A 76 15.92 7.33 8.44
C ILE A 76 15.38 6.10 7.73
N VAL A 77 14.37 5.45 8.32
CA VAL A 77 13.49 4.53 7.59
C VAL A 77 12.25 5.32 7.19
N PHE A 78 11.99 5.38 5.89
CA PHE A 78 10.74 5.90 5.36
C PHE A 78 9.81 4.73 5.05
N PHE A 79 8.70 4.65 5.78
CA PHE A 79 7.70 3.62 5.62
C PHE A 79 6.39 4.24 5.13
N THR A 80 6.05 3.97 3.88
CA THR A 80 4.81 4.40 3.26
C THR A 80 4.03 3.21 2.72
N CYS A 81 2.71 3.30 2.81
CA CYS A 81 1.80 2.37 2.18
C CYS A 81 0.48 3.09 1.87
N ARG A 82 -0.17 2.67 0.78
CA ARG A 82 -1.51 3.12 0.41
C ARG A 82 -2.36 1.93 -0.01
N SER A 83 -3.67 2.06 0.18
CA SER A 83 -4.66 1.16 -0.38
C SER A 83 -5.53 1.94 -1.36
N VAL A 84 -5.64 1.41 -2.57
CA VAL A 84 -6.45 2.00 -3.64
C VAL A 84 -7.61 1.10 -3.98
N SER A 85 -8.76 1.70 -4.29
CA SER A 85 -9.96 1.00 -4.72
C SER A 85 -9.81 0.47 -6.15
N ALA A 86 -10.03 -0.82 -6.34
CA ALA A 86 -10.05 -1.45 -7.67
C ALA A 86 -11.26 -1.04 -8.54
N PHE A 87 -12.20 -0.29 -7.98
CA PHE A 87 -13.37 0.24 -8.70
C PHE A 87 -13.07 1.55 -9.43
N VAL A 88 -11.98 2.24 -9.05
CA VAL A 88 -11.46 3.36 -9.81
C VAL A 88 -10.45 2.77 -10.79
N VAL A 89 -10.89 2.51 -12.02
CA VAL A 89 -9.96 2.26 -13.13
C VAL A 89 -9.16 3.55 -13.27
N PRO A 90 -7.81 3.53 -13.15
CA PRO A 90 -7.02 4.69 -13.45
C PRO A 90 -7.22 4.96 -14.94
N GLY A 91 -8.08 5.93 -15.26
CA GLY A 91 -8.14 6.48 -16.59
C GLY A 91 -6.81 7.15 -16.86
N ASP A 92 -5.95 6.50 -17.64
CA ASP A 92 -4.83 7.12 -18.33
C ASP A 92 -3.86 7.94 -17.45
N SER A 93 -3.57 7.50 -16.24
CA SER A 93 -2.35 7.93 -15.56
C SER A 93 -1.22 7.10 -16.14
N GLY A 94 -0.47 7.69 -17.09
CA GLY A 94 0.65 7.12 -17.84
C GLY A 94 1.86 6.64 -17.00
N LEU A 95 1.60 5.88 -15.95
CA LEU A 95 2.51 5.03 -15.21
C LEU A 95 2.11 3.59 -15.55
N GLY A 96 2.66 3.10 -16.66
CA GLY A 96 2.50 1.72 -17.07
C GLY A 96 2.92 0.78 -15.95
N ASN A 97 2.08 -0.23 -15.70
CA ASN A 97 2.48 -1.45 -15.01
C ASN A 97 3.56 -2.15 -15.85
N GLU A 98 4.82 -1.77 -15.72
CA GLU A 98 5.96 -2.47 -16.37
C GLU A 98 6.33 -3.80 -15.67
N LEU A 99 5.36 -4.52 -15.11
CA LEU A 99 5.55 -5.86 -14.56
C LEU A 99 4.42 -6.81 -14.97
N ASP A 100 3.94 -6.68 -16.21
CA ASP A 100 3.10 -7.70 -16.82
C ASP A 100 4.00 -8.73 -17.53
N MET A 101 4.10 -9.93 -16.96
CA MET A 101 4.74 -11.08 -17.60
C MET A 101 3.84 -11.49 -18.77
N GLU A 102 4.30 -11.22 -19.99
CA GLU A 102 3.65 -11.60 -21.25
C GLU A 102 3.18 -13.07 -21.21
N LEU A 103 1.86 -13.27 -21.15
CA LEU A 103 1.22 -14.50 -21.61
C LEU A 103 0.58 -14.20 -22.95
N GLU A 104 1.30 -14.51 -24.03
CA GLU A 104 0.76 -14.50 -25.39
C GLU A 104 -0.42 -15.49 -25.48
N HIS A 105 -1.63 -14.98 -25.65
CA HIS A 105 -2.70 -15.75 -26.29
C HIS A 105 -3.40 -14.90 -27.35
N GLU A 106 -3.21 -15.31 -28.60
CA GLU A 106 -3.75 -14.70 -29.80
C GLU A 106 -5.30 -14.66 -29.78
N GLY A 107 -5.88 -13.55 -30.24
CA GLY A 107 -7.05 -13.62 -31.11
C GLY A 107 -8.35 -12.94 -30.65
N SER A 108 -8.68 -11.89 -31.42
CA SER A 108 -10.02 -11.42 -31.82
C SER A 108 -10.73 -10.32 -31.00
N VAL A 109 -10.99 -9.24 -31.73
CA VAL A 109 -11.83 -8.08 -31.45
C VAL A 109 -13.30 -8.51 -31.42
N VAL A 110 -14.04 -8.12 -30.39
CA VAL A 110 -15.51 -7.99 -30.45
C VAL A 110 -15.97 -6.84 -29.54
N GLU A 111 -16.74 -5.91 -30.13
CA GLU A 111 -17.39 -4.77 -29.47
C GLU A 111 -18.67 -5.20 -28.72
N GLU A 112 -18.93 -4.49 -27.61
CA GLU A 112 -20.17 -4.24 -26.85
C GLU A 112 -21.11 -5.41 -26.47
N GLU A 113 -21.40 -5.56 -25.16
CA GLU A 113 -22.71 -5.24 -24.54
C GLU A 113 -22.70 -5.50 -23.02
N GLU A 114 -23.40 -4.63 -22.29
CA GLU A 114 -23.62 -4.70 -20.84
C GLU A 114 -24.18 -6.06 -20.39
N ASN A 115 -23.44 -6.78 -19.56
CA ASN A 115 -24.01 -7.73 -18.61
C ASN A 115 -23.25 -7.60 -17.29
N LEU A 116 -23.93 -7.10 -16.25
CA LEU A 116 -23.47 -7.20 -14.87
C LEU A 116 -23.37 -8.68 -14.51
N ASP A 117 -22.16 -9.24 -14.51
CA ASP A 117 -21.90 -10.56 -13.94
C ASP A 117 -21.25 -10.44 -12.55
N GLU A 118 -21.90 -11.09 -11.60
CA GLU A 118 -21.65 -11.07 -10.15
C GLU A 118 -20.48 -11.99 -9.75
N THR A 119 -19.55 -12.25 -10.68
CA THR A 119 -18.48 -13.25 -10.55
C THR A 119 -17.08 -12.65 -10.33
N ARG A 120 -16.91 -11.32 -10.35
CA ARG A 120 -15.60 -10.66 -10.10
C ARG A 120 -15.15 -10.69 -8.63
N TYR A 121 -15.87 -11.40 -7.75
CA TYR A 121 -15.50 -11.58 -6.34
C TYR A 121 -14.59 -12.79 -6.07
N GLU A 122 -13.93 -13.37 -7.08
CA GLU A 122 -12.88 -14.35 -6.83
C GLU A 122 -11.52 -13.67 -6.55
N ALA A 123 -11.31 -13.45 -5.25
CA ALA A 123 -10.04 -13.56 -4.54
C ALA A 123 -8.77 -13.07 -5.26
N VAL A 124 -8.45 -11.78 -5.12
CA VAL A 124 -7.05 -11.32 -5.12
C VAL A 124 -6.58 -11.22 -3.68
N CYS A 125 -6.40 -12.39 -3.06
CA CYS A 125 -5.64 -12.61 -1.82
C CYS A 125 -5.34 -14.12 -1.77
N ALA A 126 -4.28 -14.54 -2.45
CA ALA A 126 -3.59 -15.81 -2.19
C ALA A 126 -2.28 -15.51 -1.47
#